data_AF-A0A818URS8-F1
#
_entry.id   AF-A0A818URS8-F1
#
_cell.length_a   1.000
_cell.length_b   1.000
_cell.length_c   1.000
_cell.angle_alpha   90.00
_cell.angle_beta   90.00
_cell.angle_gamma   90.00
#
_symmetry.space_group_name_H-M   'P 1'
#
loop_
_entity.id
_entity.type
_entity.pdbx_description
1 polymer ?
#
loop_
_entity_poly.entity_id
_entity_poly.type
_entity_poly.pdbx_seq_one_letter_code
_entity_poly.pdbx_strand_id
1 'polypeptide(L)'
;MRESAADNARLFGYEGWRFPWESARTGVDVTPDICPQVPVMPPDEDAEPYKNNSVFTNAVASLSIDLADRVSCITKKTVPKAWVDIASNLYFPFDETSQTHLEYEGFDFKNTTIKQADVVLLGFPLQWPMSAEVRQNDLLAYERLTRASGPAMTWSMHAIGFLELGNFEKAEELFRRSYQTYVRSPFNVWTEVQKNIGAVNFITGAGGFLQAVLFGYGGIRLKLNHLEVMPRGHLPNQATKLIFHGLKYLGATLDLAIDGNMYHLTVQELKNNYSLLYEHGKDQGSLKLNDSLSFLTDTLLIIRPSTPLCR
;
A
#
# COMPACT_ATOMS: atom_id res chain seq x y z
N MET A 1 4.06 -26.50 6.93
CA MET A 1 3.44 -25.15 6.83
C MET A 1 1.93 -25.22 6.60
N ARG A 2 1.41 -25.73 5.47
CA ARG A 2 -0.05 -25.85 5.26
C ARG A 2 -0.73 -26.85 6.22
N GLU A 3 -0.12 -28.00 6.46
CA GLU A 3 -0.64 -28.98 7.44
C GLU A 3 -0.55 -28.43 8.87
N SER A 4 0.59 -27.83 9.24
CA SER A 4 0.80 -27.16 10.52
C SER A 4 -0.26 -26.08 10.82
N ALA A 5 -0.62 -25.25 9.83
CA ALA A 5 -1.67 -24.24 9.99
C ALA A 5 -3.08 -24.86 10.11
N ALA A 6 -3.33 -25.99 9.46
CA ALA A 6 -4.58 -26.73 9.62
C ALA A 6 -4.67 -27.41 10.99
N ASP A 7 -3.57 -28.01 11.45
CA ASP A 7 -3.50 -28.63 12.77
C ASP A 7 -3.60 -27.59 13.89
N ASN A 8 -3.00 -26.41 13.71
CA ASN A 8 -3.17 -25.28 14.62
C ASN A 8 -4.62 -24.76 14.63
N ALA A 9 -5.31 -24.71 13.49
CA ALA A 9 -6.74 -24.39 13.47
C ALA A 9 -7.55 -25.40 14.30
N ARG A 10 -7.31 -26.71 14.08
CA ARG A 10 -7.99 -27.80 14.78
C ARG A 10 -7.74 -27.80 16.29
N LEU A 11 -6.51 -27.49 16.71
CA LEU A 11 -6.10 -27.46 18.11
C LEU A 11 -6.95 -26.46 18.93
N PHE A 12 -7.44 -25.40 18.28
CA PHE A 12 -8.30 -24.39 18.86
C PHE A 12 -9.77 -24.48 18.39
N GLY A 13 -10.18 -25.60 17.79
CA GLY A 13 -11.56 -25.86 17.39
C GLY A 13 -12.04 -25.09 16.15
N TYR A 14 -11.13 -24.58 15.32
CA TYR A 14 -11.45 -23.88 14.08
C TYR A 14 -11.37 -24.81 12.87
N GLU A 15 -12.27 -24.61 11.90
CA GLU A 15 -12.19 -25.22 10.57
C GLU A 15 -11.33 -24.36 9.62
N GLY A 16 -10.48 -25.00 8.81
CA GLY A 16 -9.64 -24.33 7.82
C GLY A 16 -8.17 -24.27 8.22
N TRP A 17 -7.51 -23.15 7.94
CA TRP A 17 -6.10 -22.93 8.26
C TRP A 17 -5.97 -21.71 9.16
N ARG A 18 -5.31 -21.89 10.31
CA ARG A 18 -4.91 -20.82 11.21
C ARG A 18 -3.43 -20.58 10.96
N PHE A 19 -3.14 -19.58 10.15
CA PHE A 19 -1.80 -19.03 10.08
C PHE A 19 -1.68 -18.09 11.29
N PRO A 20 -0.84 -18.42 12.29
CA PRO A 20 -0.45 -17.39 13.25
C PRO A 20 0.20 -16.26 12.45
N TRP A 21 -0.06 -15.01 12.82
CA TRP A 21 0.58 -13.84 12.20
C TRP A 21 2.10 -13.92 12.33
N GLU A 22 2.57 -14.71 13.29
CA GLU A 22 3.94 -15.17 13.48
C GLU A 22 4.00 -16.69 13.35
N SER A 23 3.92 -17.21 12.12
CA SER A 23 4.37 -18.59 11.92
C SER A 23 5.89 -18.61 11.98
N ALA A 24 6.44 -19.17 13.06
CA ALA A 24 7.83 -19.64 13.02
C ALA A 24 8.01 -20.61 11.85
N ARG A 25 9.25 -20.89 11.44
CA ARG A 25 9.60 -21.88 10.39
C ARG A 25 8.86 -23.22 10.53
N THR A 26 8.41 -23.55 11.74
CA THR A 26 7.66 -24.75 12.13
C THR A 26 6.14 -24.69 11.88
N GLY A 27 5.55 -23.49 11.71
CA GLY A 27 4.11 -23.29 11.57
C GLY A 27 3.31 -23.32 12.88
N VAL A 28 4.00 -23.19 14.03
CA VAL A 28 3.41 -23.10 15.37
C VAL A 28 3.27 -21.63 15.76
N ASP A 29 2.19 -21.31 16.49
CA ASP A 29 1.93 -19.99 17.07
C ASP A 29 3.01 -19.69 18.12
N VAL A 30 3.79 -18.62 17.92
CA VAL A 30 4.87 -18.20 18.84
C VAL A 30 4.53 -16.90 19.58
N THR A 31 3.29 -16.45 19.48
CA THR A 31 2.86 -15.24 20.16
C THR A 31 2.97 -15.41 21.67
N PRO A 32 3.72 -14.53 22.38
CA PRO A 32 3.78 -14.55 23.83
C PRO A 32 2.40 -14.26 24.46
N ASP A 33 2.06 -14.97 25.55
CA ASP A 33 0.79 -14.79 26.28
C ASP A 33 0.63 -13.36 26.87
N ILE A 34 1.73 -12.61 27.01
CA ILE A 34 1.76 -11.27 27.61
C ILE A 34 2.66 -10.37 26.72
N CYS A 35 2.04 -9.70 25.75
CA CYS A 35 2.61 -8.71 24.82
C CYS A 35 3.67 -9.18 23.79
N PRO A 36 3.66 -8.60 22.56
CA PRO A 36 4.19 -9.20 21.34
C PRO A 36 5.64 -8.79 21.07
N GLN A 37 6.57 -9.12 21.97
CA GLN A 37 7.99 -9.00 21.62
C GLN A 37 8.37 -10.14 20.70
N VAL A 38 8.19 -9.95 19.39
CA VAL A 38 8.52 -10.99 18.43
C VAL A 38 9.68 -10.57 17.55
N PRO A 39 10.80 -11.32 17.60
CA PRO A 39 11.93 -11.10 16.73
C PRO A 39 11.52 -11.45 15.31
N VAL A 40 11.40 -10.43 14.45
CA VAL A 40 11.04 -10.57 13.05
C VAL A 40 12.12 -9.98 12.15
N MET A 41 12.20 -10.49 10.92
CA MET A 41 12.88 -9.80 9.83
C MET A 41 11.80 -8.97 9.12
N PRO A 42 11.89 -7.63 9.17
CA PRO A 42 10.95 -6.76 8.49
C PRO A 42 11.27 -6.72 6.97
N PRO A 43 10.51 -5.98 6.14
CA PRO A 43 10.89 -5.77 4.75
C PRO A 43 12.34 -5.34 4.54
N ASP A 44 12.93 -4.53 5.41
CA ASP A 44 14.37 -4.30 5.41
C ASP A 44 15.14 -5.57 5.85
N GLU A 45 15.63 -6.32 4.86
CA GLU A 45 16.39 -7.55 5.12
C GLU A 45 17.81 -7.29 5.68
N ASP A 46 18.28 -6.04 5.74
CA ASP A 46 19.54 -5.70 6.41
C ASP A 46 19.35 -5.51 7.93
N ALA A 47 18.12 -5.61 8.45
CA ALA A 47 17.78 -5.47 9.87
C ALA A 47 18.18 -6.71 10.69
N GLU A 48 19.47 -7.03 10.72
CA GLU A 48 20.05 -8.12 11.52
C GLU A 48 20.57 -7.65 12.90
N PRO A 49 20.54 -8.51 13.94
CA PRO A 49 19.70 -9.72 14.03
C PRO A 49 18.21 -9.33 14.07
N TYR A 50 17.32 -10.32 14.09
CA TYR A 50 15.88 -10.11 14.18
C TYR A 50 15.49 -9.02 15.18
N LYS A 51 14.53 -8.18 14.79
CA LYS A 51 14.11 -6.98 15.52
C LYS A 51 12.75 -7.18 16.15
N ASN A 52 12.54 -6.57 17.31
CA ASN A 52 11.24 -6.55 17.96
C ASN A 52 10.38 -5.39 17.43
N ASN A 53 9.07 -5.62 17.34
CA ASN A 53 8.09 -4.58 17.04
C ASN A 53 8.38 -3.81 15.74
N SER A 54 8.68 -4.54 14.66
CA SER A 54 8.71 -3.94 13.32
C SER A 54 7.38 -3.24 13.05
N VAL A 55 7.44 -1.93 12.75
CA VAL A 55 6.24 -1.11 12.57
C VAL A 55 5.41 -1.60 11.39
N PHE A 56 6.07 -2.00 10.28
CA PHE A 56 5.41 -2.58 9.12
C PHE A 56 4.72 -3.91 9.47
N THR A 57 5.43 -4.79 10.17
CA THR A 57 4.89 -6.12 10.53
C THR A 57 3.68 -5.98 11.45
N ASN A 58 3.76 -5.10 12.45
CA ASN A 58 2.65 -4.84 13.37
C ASN A 58 1.47 -4.19 12.65
N ALA A 59 1.69 -3.29 11.69
CA ALA A 59 0.62 -2.69 10.89
C ALA A 59 -0.10 -3.74 10.04
N VAL A 60 0.64 -4.62 9.37
CA VAL A 60 0.05 -5.73 8.59
C VAL A 60 -0.75 -6.67 9.48
N ALA A 61 -0.23 -7.01 10.66
CA ALA A 61 -0.93 -7.86 11.62
C ALA A 61 -2.25 -7.21 12.08
N SER A 62 -2.22 -5.93 12.43
CA SER A 62 -3.41 -5.16 12.82
C SER A 62 -4.45 -5.12 11.70
N LEU A 63 -4.05 -4.74 10.49
CA LEU A 63 -4.93 -4.68 9.31
C LEU A 63 -5.53 -6.05 8.95
N SER A 64 -4.80 -7.13 9.16
CA SER A 64 -5.29 -8.49 8.88
C SER A 64 -6.44 -8.89 9.81
N ILE A 65 -6.36 -8.51 11.09
CA ILE A 65 -7.40 -8.80 12.08
C ILE A 65 -8.59 -7.84 11.90
N ASP A 66 -8.33 -6.54 11.65
CA ASP A 66 -9.38 -5.57 11.32
C ASP A 66 -10.17 -6.00 10.06
N LEU A 67 -9.49 -6.49 9.03
CA LEU A 67 -10.16 -7.05 7.85
C LEU A 67 -11.05 -8.24 8.21
N ALA A 68 -10.55 -9.17 9.02
CA ALA A 68 -11.32 -10.34 9.45
C ALA A 68 -12.61 -9.92 10.19
N ASP A 69 -12.52 -8.92 11.06
CA ASP A 69 -13.66 -8.37 11.80
C ASP A 69 -14.66 -7.70 10.86
N ARG A 70 -14.19 -6.88 9.91
CA ARG A 70 -15.06 -6.20 8.93
C ARG A 70 -15.80 -7.15 8.00
N VAL A 71 -15.21 -8.30 7.64
CA VAL A 71 -15.87 -9.31 6.78
C VAL A 71 -16.64 -10.38 7.55
N SER A 72 -16.63 -10.32 8.89
CA SER A 72 -17.33 -11.27 9.78
C SER A 72 -18.83 -11.34 9.46
N CYS A 73 -19.46 -10.20 9.21
CA CYS A 73 -20.87 -10.08 8.83
C CYS A 73 -21.21 -10.75 7.48
N ILE A 74 -20.26 -10.76 6.53
CA ILE A 74 -20.44 -11.31 5.18
C ILE A 74 -20.35 -12.82 5.26
N THR A 75 -19.37 -13.30 6.02
CA THR A 75 -19.09 -14.72 6.21
C THR A 75 -19.99 -15.38 7.26
N LYS A 76 -20.69 -14.57 8.08
CA LYS A 76 -21.42 -15.00 9.28
C LYS A 76 -20.55 -15.77 10.27
N LYS A 77 -19.25 -15.50 10.26
CA LYS A 77 -18.27 -16.06 11.22
C LYS A 77 -17.89 -14.98 12.22
N THR A 78 -17.73 -15.35 13.48
CA THR A 78 -17.30 -14.42 14.52
C THR A 78 -15.78 -14.40 14.63
N VAL A 79 -15.20 -13.23 14.86
CA VAL A 79 -13.78 -13.08 15.22
C VAL A 79 -13.68 -13.15 16.75
N PRO A 80 -12.75 -13.95 17.31
CA PRO A 80 -12.53 -13.96 18.76
C PRO A 80 -12.17 -12.58 19.28
N LYS A 81 -12.87 -12.13 20.34
CA LYS A 81 -12.62 -10.80 20.94
C LYS A 81 -11.15 -10.58 21.32
N ALA A 82 -10.48 -11.62 21.82
CA ALA A 82 -9.07 -11.56 22.18
C ALA A 82 -8.17 -11.14 21.00
N TRP A 83 -8.49 -11.52 19.76
CA TRP A 83 -7.70 -11.13 18.60
C TRP A 83 -7.86 -9.65 18.28
N VAL A 84 -9.09 -9.15 18.33
CA VAL A 84 -9.38 -7.72 18.14
C VAL A 84 -8.71 -6.90 19.24
N ASP A 85 -8.76 -7.38 20.49
CA ASP A 85 -8.10 -6.74 21.63
C ASP A 85 -6.57 -6.71 21.42
N ILE A 86 -5.94 -7.78 20.91
CA ILE A 86 -4.50 -7.79 20.55
C ILE A 86 -4.21 -6.77 19.43
N ALA A 87 -4.94 -6.84 18.32
CA ALA A 87 -4.73 -5.98 17.15
C ALA A 87 -4.80 -4.48 17.47
N SER A 88 -5.67 -4.13 18.43
CA SER A 88 -5.89 -2.76 18.88
C SER A 88 -4.84 -2.26 19.87
N ASN A 89 -4.04 -3.17 20.45
CA ASN A 89 -3.01 -2.87 21.46
C ASN A 89 -1.58 -3.21 20.98
N LEU A 90 -1.39 -3.47 19.67
CA LEU A 90 -0.06 -3.63 19.11
C LEU A 90 0.77 -2.36 19.31
N TYR A 91 2.05 -2.54 19.61
CA TYR A 91 2.97 -1.42 19.80
C TYR A 91 3.50 -0.94 18.45
N PHE A 92 3.42 0.38 18.22
CA PHE A 92 3.95 1.03 17.02
C PHE A 92 5.05 2.00 17.47
N PRO A 93 6.34 1.67 17.24
CA PRO A 93 7.42 2.51 17.73
C PRO A 93 7.46 3.83 16.94
N PHE A 94 7.43 4.95 17.67
CA PHE A 94 7.27 6.28 17.11
C PHE A 94 8.11 7.29 17.90
N ASP A 95 8.80 8.19 17.21
CA ASP A 95 9.54 9.29 17.82
C ASP A 95 8.71 10.57 17.81
N GLU A 96 8.21 10.95 18.97
CA GLU A 96 7.40 12.15 19.18
C GLU A 96 8.17 13.46 18.87
N THR A 97 9.50 13.46 18.93
CA THR A 97 10.28 14.68 18.68
C THR A 97 10.37 14.97 17.19
N SER A 98 10.67 13.95 16.39
CA SER A 98 10.78 14.06 14.93
C SER A 98 9.47 13.78 14.20
N GLN A 99 8.41 13.37 14.91
CA GLN A 99 7.14 12.95 14.34
C GLN A 99 7.35 11.91 13.22
N THR A 100 8.15 10.88 13.51
CA THR A 100 8.58 9.85 12.54
C THR A 100 8.39 8.46 13.16
N HIS A 101 7.87 7.51 12.38
CA HIS A 101 7.83 6.11 12.80
C HIS A 101 9.24 5.51 12.83
N LEU A 102 9.54 4.76 13.88
CA LEU A 102 10.75 3.94 13.95
C LEU A 102 10.48 2.64 13.19
N GLU A 103 11.46 2.11 12.46
CA GLU A 103 11.28 0.87 11.72
C GLU A 103 11.01 -0.32 12.65
N TYR A 104 11.64 -0.31 13.82
CA TYR A 104 11.50 -1.27 14.88
C TYR A 104 11.84 -0.66 16.24
N GLU A 105 11.58 -1.37 17.34
CA GLU A 105 11.90 -0.89 18.68
C GLU A 105 13.40 -0.68 18.86
N GLY A 106 13.80 0.53 19.25
CA GLY A 106 15.21 0.91 19.43
C GLY A 106 15.95 1.26 18.14
N PHE A 107 15.23 1.55 17.04
CA PHE A 107 15.84 1.99 15.79
C PHE A 107 16.72 3.25 15.96
N ASP A 108 17.91 3.25 15.37
CA ASP A 108 18.86 4.37 15.43
C ASP A 108 19.00 5.06 14.06
N PHE A 109 18.36 6.21 13.90
CA PHE A 109 18.40 7.05 12.69
C PHE A 109 19.80 7.58 12.30
N LYS A 110 20.80 7.52 13.18
CA LYS A 110 22.14 8.06 12.91
C LYS A 110 23.10 7.01 12.38
N ASN A 111 22.99 5.78 12.89
CA ASN A 111 23.96 4.72 12.63
C ASN A 111 23.40 3.56 11.80
N THR A 112 22.12 3.61 11.43
CA THR A 112 21.49 2.56 10.62
C THR A 112 21.47 2.95 9.13
N THR A 113 21.68 1.97 8.27
CA THR A 113 21.47 2.07 6.83
C THR A 113 20.57 0.91 6.43
N ILE A 114 19.51 1.20 5.67
CA ILE A 114 18.48 0.20 5.34
C ILE A 114 18.63 -0.28 3.89
N LYS A 115 18.20 -1.50 3.61
CA LYS A 115 18.23 -2.09 2.27
C LYS A 115 17.19 -1.49 1.34
N GLN A 116 15.95 -1.40 1.81
CA GLN A 116 14.77 -1.15 0.98
C GLN A 116 13.61 -0.53 1.78
N ALA A 117 12.54 -0.17 1.07
CA ALA A 117 11.32 0.38 1.68
C ALA A 117 10.78 -0.54 2.79
N ASP A 118 10.58 0.04 3.98
CA ASP A 118 9.96 -0.60 5.14
C ASP A 118 8.86 0.31 5.72
N VAL A 119 9.25 1.32 6.50
CA VAL A 119 8.31 2.29 7.10
C VAL A 119 7.48 3.04 6.06
N VAL A 120 8.08 3.41 4.93
CA VAL A 120 7.35 4.09 3.85
C VAL A 120 6.21 3.25 3.26
N LEU A 121 6.21 1.93 3.48
CA LEU A 121 5.13 1.04 3.07
C LEU A 121 3.85 1.23 3.90
N LEU A 122 3.95 1.83 5.09
CA LEU A 122 2.80 2.25 5.90
C LEU A 122 1.90 3.21 5.11
N GLY A 123 2.49 4.24 4.50
CA GLY A 123 1.74 5.21 3.69
C GLY A 123 1.17 4.59 2.40
N PHE A 124 1.97 3.79 1.69
CA PHE A 124 1.54 3.02 0.54
C PHE A 124 2.42 1.76 0.38
N PRO A 125 1.84 0.55 0.26
CA PRO A 125 0.45 0.27 -0.10
C PRO A 125 -0.52 0.11 1.08
N LEU A 126 -0.05 0.08 2.33
CA LEU A 126 -0.92 -0.23 3.47
C LEU A 126 -1.98 0.84 3.75
N GLN A 127 -1.70 2.09 3.37
CA GLN A 127 -2.58 3.24 3.64
C GLN A 127 -2.91 3.37 5.14
N TRP A 128 -1.91 3.09 5.98
CA TRP A 128 -2.00 3.20 7.43
C TRP A 128 -2.30 4.66 7.83
N PRO A 129 -3.25 4.91 8.75
CA PRO A 129 -3.60 6.27 9.15
C PRO A 129 -2.40 7.02 9.73
N MET A 130 -2.08 8.18 9.16
CA MET A 130 -1.04 9.09 9.62
C MET A 130 -1.30 10.51 9.14
N SER A 131 -0.72 11.51 9.82
CA SER A 131 -0.79 12.89 9.37
C SER A 131 0.11 13.11 8.13
N ALA A 132 -0.15 14.18 7.37
CA ALA A 132 0.71 14.57 6.26
C ALA A 132 2.14 14.89 6.71
N GLU A 133 2.29 15.46 7.91
CA GLU A 133 3.59 15.75 8.54
C GLU A 133 4.37 14.46 8.82
N VAL A 134 3.75 13.49 9.51
CA VAL A 134 4.39 12.20 9.80
C VAL A 134 4.79 11.49 8.52
N ARG A 135 3.90 11.47 7.54
CA ARG A 135 4.18 10.88 6.23
C ARG A 135 5.37 11.54 5.53
N GLN A 136 5.45 12.87 5.59
CA GLN A 136 6.57 13.61 5.00
C GLN A 136 7.88 13.28 5.72
N ASN A 137 7.86 13.24 7.05
CA ASN A 137 9.04 12.96 7.85
C ASN A 137 9.54 11.52 7.65
N ASP A 138 8.63 10.54 7.60
CA ASP A 138 8.95 9.15 7.26
C ASP A 138 9.63 9.08 5.87
N LEU A 139 9.03 9.68 4.83
CA LEU A 139 9.61 9.67 3.48
C LEU A 139 11.02 10.28 3.44
N LEU A 140 11.22 11.43 4.10
CA LEU A 140 12.52 12.10 4.13
C LEU A 140 13.57 11.32 4.93
N ALA A 141 13.19 10.75 6.08
CA ALA A 141 14.09 9.97 6.91
C ALA A 141 14.56 8.72 6.19
N TYR A 142 13.63 7.91 5.67
CA TYR A 142 13.95 6.61 5.08
C TYR A 142 14.52 6.72 3.66
N GLU A 143 14.27 7.81 2.93
CA GLU A 143 15.01 8.09 1.69
C GLU A 143 16.52 8.24 1.98
N ARG A 144 16.88 8.99 3.03
CA ARG A 144 18.27 9.24 3.43
C ARG A 144 18.99 7.98 3.90
N LEU A 145 18.28 7.09 4.59
CA LEU A 145 18.85 5.87 5.17
C LEU A 145 18.97 4.73 4.15
N THR A 146 18.20 4.76 3.08
CA THR A 146 18.20 3.68 2.09
C THR A 146 19.49 3.69 1.27
N ARG A 147 20.25 2.58 1.33
CA ARG A 147 21.49 2.44 0.56
C ARG A 147 21.23 2.46 -0.95
N ALA A 148 22.14 3.08 -1.69
CA ALA A 148 22.05 3.16 -3.15
C ALA A 148 22.12 1.79 -3.85
N SER A 149 22.69 0.77 -3.22
CA SER A 149 22.77 -0.60 -3.75
C SER A 149 21.53 -1.45 -3.49
N GLY A 150 20.48 -0.89 -2.88
CA GLY A 150 19.21 -1.57 -2.64
C GLY A 150 18.50 -1.99 -3.93
N PRO A 151 17.52 -2.90 -3.83
CA PRO A 151 16.80 -3.41 -5.00
C PRO A 151 15.77 -2.42 -5.57
N ALA A 152 15.31 -2.70 -6.78
CA ALA A 152 14.40 -1.88 -7.59
C ALA A 152 12.95 -1.78 -7.07
N MET A 153 12.73 -1.73 -5.76
CA MET A 153 11.40 -1.76 -5.13
C MET A 153 11.07 -0.47 -4.37
N THR A 154 12.09 0.19 -3.82
CA THR A 154 11.94 1.28 -2.85
C THR A 154 11.45 2.60 -3.43
N TRP A 155 12.02 3.00 -4.56
CA TRP A 155 11.90 4.39 -5.05
C TRP A 155 10.53 4.69 -5.64
N SER A 156 9.84 3.67 -6.17
CA SER A 156 8.45 3.81 -6.63
C SER A 156 7.49 4.11 -5.47
N MET A 157 7.68 3.49 -4.31
CA MET A 157 6.87 3.73 -3.12
C MET A 157 7.08 5.14 -2.57
N HIS A 158 8.34 5.61 -2.56
CA HIS A 158 8.63 7.00 -2.20
C HIS A 158 8.02 8.00 -3.19
N ALA A 159 8.10 7.72 -4.50
CA ALA A 159 7.50 8.58 -5.52
C ALA A 159 5.98 8.73 -5.31
N ILE A 160 5.28 7.62 -5.05
CA ILE A 160 3.85 7.65 -4.71
C ILE A 160 3.61 8.50 -3.46
N GLY A 161 4.42 8.31 -2.41
CA GLY A 161 4.32 9.09 -1.18
C GLY A 161 4.45 10.60 -1.39
N PHE A 162 5.46 11.05 -2.15
CA PHE A 162 5.64 12.48 -2.42
C PHE A 162 4.58 13.04 -3.39
N LEU A 163 4.06 12.25 -4.33
CA LEU A 163 2.90 12.65 -5.16
C LEU A 163 1.67 12.89 -4.30
N GLU A 164 1.43 12.03 -3.31
CA GLU A 164 0.32 12.21 -2.37
C GLU A 164 0.48 13.48 -1.52
N LEU A 165 1.70 13.90 -1.21
CA LEU A 165 1.98 15.14 -0.47
C LEU A 165 2.04 16.40 -1.35
N GLY A 166 1.91 16.26 -2.68
CA GLY A 166 2.03 17.38 -3.62
C GLY A 166 3.46 17.85 -3.85
N ASN A 167 4.48 17.09 -3.43
CA ASN A 167 5.88 17.38 -3.71
C ASN A 167 6.29 16.75 -5.05
N PHE A 168 5.85 17.38 -6.14
CA PHE A 168 5.96 16.86 -7.49
C PHE A 168 7.40 16.77 -8.00
N GLU A 169 8.26 17.72 -7.64
CA GLU A 169 9.67 17.72 -8.03
C GLU A 169 10.40 16.50 -7.44
N LYS A 170 10.21 16.26 -6.14
CA LYS A 170 10.82 15.12 -5.46
C LYS A 170 10.26 13.79 -5.96
N ALA A 171 8.95 13.75 -6.19
CA ALA A 171 8.30 12.58 -6.79
C ALA A 171 8.88 12.22 -8.15
N GLU A 172 9.07 13.18 -9.05
CA GLU A 172 9.64 12.93 -10.39
C GLU A 172 11.08 12.43 -10.31
N GLU A 173 11.90 12.99 -9.41
CA GLU A 173 13.26 12.52 -9.15
C GLU A 173 13.26 11.03 -8.77
N LEU A 174 12.41 10.64 -7.83
CA LEU A 174 12.35 9.30 -7.28
C LEU A 174 11.65 8.32 -8.23
N PHE A 175 10.67 8.78 -9.00
CA PHE A 175 10.05 8.00 -10.06
C PHE A 175 11.09 7.63 -11.11
N ARG A 176 11.88 8.59 -11.60
CA ARG A 176 12.99 8.33 -12.53
C ARG A 176 14.04 7.38 -11.93
N ARG A 177 14.38 7.58 -10.66
CA ARG A 177 15.31 6.70 -9.92
C ARG A 177 14.79 5.26 -9.83
N SER A 178 13.48 5.04 -9.78
CA SER A 178 12.87 3.72 -9.66
C SER A 178 13.09 2.80 -10.86
N TYR A 179 13.38 3.36 -12.04
CA TYR A 179 13.57 2.57 -13.27
C TYR A 179 14.88 2.82 -13.98
N GLN A 180 15.35 4.07 -14.09
CA GLN A 180 16.41 4.42 -15.03
C GLN A 180 17.73 3.67 -14.76
N THR A 181 18.06 3.45 -13.48
CA THR A 181 19.28 2.73 -13.08
C THR A 181 19.10 1.21 -12.99
N TYR A 182 17.88 0.70 -13.17
CA TYR A 182 17.53 -0.72 -13.08
C TYR A 182 17.14 -1.33 -14.43
N VAL A 183 16.82 -0.51 -15.43
CA VAL A 183 16.52 -0.94 -16.80
C VAL A 183 17.82 -1.13 -17.59
N ARG A 184 17.91 -2.23 -18.34
CA ARG A 184 19.09 -2.59 -19.15
C ARG A 184 18.77 -2.65 -20.64
N SER A 185 19.53 -1.88 -21.40
CA SER A 185 19.62 -2.01 -22.85
C SER A 185 20.17 -3.38 -23.26
N PRO A 186 19.88 -3.87 -24.48
CA PRO A 186 19.06 -3.21 -25.52
C PRO A 186 17.56 -3.47 -25.40
N PHE A 187 17.13 -4.39 -24.54
CA PHE A 187 15.74 -4.86 -24.49
C PHE A 187 14.90 -4.23 -23.38
N ASN A 188 15.42 -3.22 -22.69
CA ASN A 188 14.78 -2.54 -21.56
C ASN A 188 14.32 -3.51 -20.44
N VAL A 189 15.18 -4.48 -20.12
CA VAL A 189 14.91 -5.48 -19.07
C VAL A 189 15.17 -4.87 -17.69
N TRP A 190 14.21 -5.00 -16.77
CA TRP A 190 14.42 -4.65 -15.36
C TRP A 190 15.33 -5.68 -14.68
N THR A 191 16.34 -5.19 -13.97
CA THR A 191 17.16 -5.97 -13.04
C THR A 191 16.90 -5.53 -11.61
N GLU A 192 17.00 -6.47 -10.68
CA GLU A 192 16.79 -6.21 -9.26
C GLU A 192 17.72 -5.12 -8.70
N VAL A 193 19.00 -5.11 -9.10
CA VAL A 193 20.02 -4.20 -8.57
C VAL A 193 20.62 -3.31 -9.66
N GLN A 194 21.24 -2.20 -9.24
CA GLN A 194 21.84 -1.23 -10.16
C GLN A 194 23.17 -1.70 -10.78
N LYS A 195 23.91 -2.56 -10.08
CA LYS A 195 25.21 -3.10 -10.49
C LYS A 195 25.18 -4.62 -10.32
N ASN A 196 25.87 -5.34 -11.19
CA ASN A 196 25.87 -6.81 -11.27
C ASN A 196 24.51 -7.41 -11.71
N ILE A 197 24.47 -8.74 -11.80
CA ILE A 197 23.27 -9.50 -12.17
C ILE A 197 22.63 -9.98 -10.87
N GLY A 198 21.68 -9.19 -10.34
CA GLY A 198 20.67 -9.71 -9.41
C GLY A 198 19.62 -10.51 -10.19
N ALA A 199 18.38 -10.61 -9.69
CA ALA A 199 17.31 -11.19 -10.49
C ALA A 199 17.12 -10.41 -11.82
N VAL A 200 17.08 -11.13 -12.95
CA VAL A 200 16.80 -10.61 -14.29
C VAL A 200 15.32 -10.78 -14.58
N ASN A 201 14.74 -9.90 -15.40
CA ASN A 201 13.28 -9.81 -15.59
C ASN A 201 12.59 -9.58 -14.24
N PHE A 202 13.11 -8.64 -13.47
CA PHE A 202 12.65 -8.38 -12.12
C PHE A 202 11.29 -7.68 -12.14
N ILE A 203 10.23 -8.51 -12.19
CA ILE A 203 8.84 -8.08 -12.31
C ILE A 203 8.40 -7.18 -11.15
N THR A 204 9.01 -7.29 -9.97
CA THR A 204 8.70 -6.42 -8.85
C THR A 204 9.06 -4.97 -9.14
N GLY A 205 10.19 -4.72 -9.82
CA GLY A 205 10.57 -3.38 -10.24
C GLY A 205 9.67 -2.81 -11.33
N ALA A 206 9.30 -3.62 -12.32
CA ALA A 206 8.33 -3.23 -13.34
C ALA A 206 6.94 -2.97 -12.73
N GLY A 207 6.52 -3.78 -11.76
CA GLY A 207 5.29 -3.60 -11.00
C GLY A 207 5.30 -2.33 -10.15
N GLY A 208 6.43 -2.01 -9.50
CA GLY A 208 6.61 -0.76 -8.77
C GLY A 208 6.46 0.47 -9.66
N PHE A 209 7.07 0.44 -10.86
CA PHE A 209 6.89 1.49 -11.87
C PHE A 209 5.40 1.66 -12.23
N LEU A 210 4.71 0.57 -12.55
CA LEU A 210 3.29 0.62 -12.91
C LEU A 210 2.41 1.13 -11.75
N GLN A 211 2.73 0.76 -10.52
CA GLN A 211 2.07 1.27 -9.32
C GLN A 211 2.29 2.79 -9.16
N ALA A 212 3.49 3.30 -9.41
CA ALA A 212 3.74 4.74 -9.39
C ALA A 212 2.94 5.49 -10.46
N VAL A 213 2.71 4.90 -11.62
CA VAL A 213 1.84 5.48 -12.65
C VAL A 213 0.37 5.47 -12.22
N LEU A 214 -0.19 4.31 -11.83
CA LEU A 214 -1.61 4.15 -11.47
C LEU A 214 -1.98 4.83 -10.15
N PHE A 215 -1.23 4.51 -9.10
CA PHE A 215 -1.52 4.92 -7.74
C PHE A 215 -0.75 6.20 -7.37
N GLY A 216 0.36 6.51 -8.02
CA GLY A 216 0.97 7.84 -7.89
C GLY A 216 0.24 8.87 -8.75
N TYR A 217 0.65 8.99 -10.02
CA TYR A 217 0.17 10.05 -10.92
C TYR A 217 -1.35 9.95 -11.20
N GLY A 218 -1.87 8.73 -11.31
CA GLY A 218 -3.31 8.49 -11.46
C GLY A 218 -4.14 8.84 -10.23
N GLY A 219 -3.52 8.90 -9.04
CA GLY A 219 -4.21 9.22 -7.79
C GLY A 219 -5.26 8.19 -7.34
N ILE A 220 -5.25 6.99 -7.92
CA ILE A 220 -6.27 5.97 -7.67
C ILE A 220 -6.01 5.31 -6.31
N ARG A 221 -6.99 5.20 -5.40
CA ARG A 221 -6.88 4.35 -4.20
C ARG A 221 -8.06 3.41 -4.12
N LEU A 222 -7.79 2.16 -3.78
CA LEU A 222 -8.85 1.22 -3.44
C LEU A 222 -8.98 1.17 -1.92
N LYS A 223 -10.18 1.47 -1.44
CA LYS A 223 -10.60 1.29 -0.05
C LYS A 223 -11.52 0.08 0.03
N LEU A 224 -11.76 -0.40 1.25
CA LEU A 224 -12.59 -1.60 1.46
C LEU A 224 -13.98 -1.51 0.82
N ASN A 225 -14.59 -0.33 0.85
CA ASN A 225 -15.97 -0.11 0.41
C ASN A 225 -16.11 0.90 -0.75
N HIS A 226 -15.01 1.47 -1.25
CA HIS A 226 -15.06 2.44 -2.35
C HIS A 226 -13.74 2.54 -3.11
N LEU A 227 -13.83 3.05 -4.33
CA LEU A 227 -12.71 3.51 -5.14
C LEU A 227 -12.60 5.02 -4.95
N GLU A 228 -11.38 5.50 -4.72
CA GLU A 228 -11.04 6.91 -4.71
C GLU A 228 -10.21 7.25 -5.95
N VAL A 229 -10.44 8.43 -6.50
CA VAL A 229 -9.51 9.08 -7.41
C VAL A 229 -9.21 10.44 -6.79
N MET A 230 -7.99 10.60 -6.28
CA MET A 230 -7.50 11.85 -5.72
C MET A 230 -6.68 12.58 -6.78
N PRO A 231 -7.30 13.52 -7.51
CA PRO A 231 -6.59 14.23 -8.54
C PRO A 231 -5.51 15.11 -7.92
N ARG A 232 -4.31 15.10 -8.49
CA ARG A 232 -3.17 15.93 -8.04
C ARG A 232 -2.63 16.85 -9.13
N GLY A 233 -3.06 16.66 -10.38
CA GLY A 233 -2.79 17.58 -11.48
C GLY A 233 -1.37 17.53 -12.01
N HIS A 234 -0.66 16.43 -11.76
CA HIS A 234 0.71 16.27 -12.19
C HIS A 234 0.85 15.03 -13.06
N LEU A 235 1.56 15.19 -14.18
CA LEU A 235 1.77 14.16 -15.19
C LEU A 235 3.27 13.80 -15.23
N PRO A 236 3.61 12.53 -15.52
CA PRO A 236 5.01 12.09 -15.53
C PRO A 236 5.78 12.71 -16.70
N ASN A 237 7.04 13.09 -16.46
CA ASN A 237 8.04 13.40 -17.49
C ASN A 237 7.55 14.30 -18.67
N GLN A 238 6.98 15.47 -18.36
CA GLN A 238 6.46 16.44 -19.34
C GLN A 238 5.28 15.95 -20.20
N ALA A 239 4.66 14.82 -19.87
CA ALA A 239 3.47 14.37 -20.57
C ALA A 239 2.37 15.43 -20.49
N THR A 240 1.67 15.64 -21.61
CA THR A 240 0.51 16.55 -21.68
C THR A 240 -0.79 15.87 -21.30
N LYS A 241 -0.84 14.54 -21.45
CA LYS A 241 -2.01 13.72 -21.14
C LYS A 241 -1.62 12.32 -20.68
N LEU A 242 -2.34 11.79 -19.70
CA LEU A 242 -2.26 10.39 -19.26
C LEU A 242 -3.66 9.77 -19.34
N ILE A 243 -3.76 8.58 -19.93
CA ILE A 243 -5.04 7.89 -20.09
C ILE A 243 -4.91 6.45 -19.61
N PHE A 244 -5.75 6.09 -18.66
CA PHE A 244 -5.98 4.72 -18.23
C PHE A 244 -7.23 4.20 -18.90
N HIS A 245 -7.08 3.15 -19.71
CA HIS A 245 -8.21 2.49 -20.34
C HIS A 245 -8.60 1.22 -19.58
N GLY A 246 -9.90 1.02 -19.41
CA GLY A 246 -10.46 -0.24 -18.95
C GLY A 246 -10.19 -0.58 -17.48
N LEU A 247 -10.14 0.43 -16.60
CA LEU A 247 -10.10 0.22 -15.15
C LEU A 247 -11.37 -0.52 -14.70
N LYS A 248 -11.21 -1.70 -14.13
CA LYS A 248 -12.35 -2.53 -13.71
C LYS A 248 -12.66 -2.35 -12.24
N TYR A 249 -13.88 -1.96 -11.93
CA TYR A 249 -14.35 -1.80 -10.55
C TYR A 249 -15.83 -2.20 -10.43
N LEU A 250 -16.13 -3.20 -9.60
CA LEU A 250 -17.50 -3.66 -9.27
C LEU A 250 -18.46 -3.74 -10.47
N GLY A 251 -18.06 -4.45 -11.52
CA GLY A 251 -18.89 -4.63 -12.72
C GLY A 251 -18.93 -3.44 -13.68
N ALA A 252 -18.24 -2.34 -13.37
CA ALA A 252 -17.97 -1.24 -14.29
C ALA A 252 -16.58 -1.38 -14.95
N THR A 253 -16.51 -0.88 -16.18
CA THR A 253 -15.26 -0.62 -16.92
C THR A 253 -15.17 0.89 -17.11
N LEU A 254 -14.11 1.50 -16.57
CA LEU A 254 -13.93 2.94 -16.50
C LEU A 254 -12.68 3.34 -17.26
N ASP A 255 -12.76 4.43 -18.03
CA ASP A 255 -11.59 5.12 -18.56
C ASP A 255 -11.33 6.37 -17.72
N LEU A 256 -10.07 6.63 -17.40
CA LEU A 256 -9.64 7.82 -16.67
C LEU A 256 -8.59 8.56 -17.48
N ALA A 257 -8.91 9.75 -17.96
CA ALA A 257 -7.98 10.64 -18.63
C ALA A 257 -7.62 11.83 -17.73
N ILE A 258 -6.35 12.22 -17.76
CA ILE A 258 -5.80 13.35 -17.01
C ILE A 258 -5.14 14.27 -18.02
N ASP A 259 -5.63 15.51 -18.11
CA ASP A 259 -5.19 16.54 -19.06
C ASP A 259 -4.97 17.86 -18.29
N GLY A 260 -3.72 18.18 -18.01
CA GLY A 260 -3.34 19.26 -17.09
C GLY A 260 -3.99 19.08 -15.71
N ASN A 261 -4.86 20.03 -15.33
CA ASN A 261 -5.56 20.03 -14.05
C ASN A 261 -6.97 19.42 -14.11
N MET A 262 -7.32 18.75 -15.21
CA MET A 262 -8.63 18.14 -15.40
C MET A 262 -8.53 16.63 -15.45
N TYR A 263 -9.42 15.99 -14.70
CA TYR A 263 -9.64 14.55 -14.73
C TYR A 263 -10.97 14.30 -15.42
N HIS A 264 -10.98 13.32 -16.32
CA HIS A 264 -12.16 12.89 -17.07
C HIS A 264 -12.36 11.40 -16.85
N LEU A 265 -13.45 11.04 -16.20
CA LEU A 265 -13.86 9.65 -16.02
C LEU A 265 -15.00 9.32 -16.97
N THR A 266 -14.84 8.28 -17.78
CA THR A 266 -15.89 7.78 -18.68
C THR A 266 -16.29 6.36 -18.33
N VAL A 267 -17.59 6.08 -18.26
CA VAL A 267 -18.13 4.74 -18.00
C VAL A 267 -18.30 4.00 -19.33
N GLN A 268 -17.36 3.11 -19.65
CA GLN A 268 -17.37 2.31 -20.88
C GLN A 268 -18.32 1.13 -20.81
N GLU A 269 -18.41 0.50 -19.64
CA GLU A 269 -19.34 -0.60 -19.39
C GLU A 269 -19.89 -0.49 -17.96
N LEU A 270 -21.15 -0.88 -17.77
CA LEU A 270 -21.75 -1.01 -16.45
C LEU A 270 -22.68 -2.21 -16.44
N LYS A 271 -22.30 -3.25 -15.69
CA LYS A 271 -23.14 -4.44 -15.50
C LYS A 271 -24.25 -4.16 -14.51
N ASN A 272 -25.44 -4.69 -14.78
CA ASN A 272 -26.64 -4.51 -13.94
C ASN A 272 -26.54 -5.10 -12.52
N ASN A 273 -25.45 -5.79 -12.18
CA ASN A 273 -25.28 -6.45 -10.89
C ASN A 273 -24.96 -5.48 -9.75
N TYR A 274 -24.41 -4.29 -10.06
CA TYR A 274 -24.05 -3.29 -9.06
C TYR A 274 -24.49 -1.90 -9.52
N SER A 275 -25.20 -1.20 -8.65
CA SER A 275 -25.44 0.24 -8.81
C SER A 275 -24.31 0.99 -8.13
N LEU A 276 -23.58 1.81 -8.86
CA LEU A 276 -22.48 2.62 -8.34
C LEU A 276 -22.92 4.07 -8.16
N LEU A 277 -22.59 4.64 -7.00
CA LEU A 277 -22.75 6.05 -6.69
C LEU A 277 -21.41 6.74 -6.82
N TYR A 278 -21.41 7.97 -7.30
CA TYR A 278 -20.25 8.84 -7.28
C TYR A 278 -20.49 10.05 -6.37
N GLU A 279 -19.43 10.56 -5.79
CA GLU A 279 -19.42 11.79 -4.98
C GLU A 279 -18.13 12.56 -5.27
N HIS A 280 -18.28 13.84 -5.59
CA HIS A 280 -17.20 14.78 -5.85
C HIS A 280 -17.59 16.17 -5.34
N GLY A 281 -17.14 16.51 -4.13
CA GLY A 281 -17.51 17.76 -3.47
C GLY A 281 -19.01 17.84 -3.21
N LYS A 282 -19.73 18.72 -3.92
CA LYS A 282 -21.19 18.83 -3.84
C LYS A 282 -21.93 18.06 -4.93
N ASP A 283 -21.21 17.62 -5.96
CA ASP A 283 -21.78 16.83 -7.06
C ASP A 283 -21.81 15.36 -6.64
N GLN A 284 -22.96 14.72 -6.77
CA GLN A 284 -23.16 13.33 -6.43
C GLN A 284 -24.28 12.75 -7.26
N GLY A 285 -24.19 11.45 -7.55
CA GLY A 285 -25.17 10.79 -8.38
C GLY A 285 -24.95 9.29 -8.49
N SER A 286 -25.70 8.66 -9.38
CA SER A 286 -25.49 7.26 -9.77
C SER A 286 -24.82 7.22 -11.14
N LEU A 287 -23.76 6.43 -11.26
CA LEU A 287 -23.10 6.20 -12.55
C LEU A 287 -24.00 5.42 -13.49
N LYS A 288 -24.02 5.84 -14.75
CA LYS A 288 -24.72 5.20 -15.87
C LYS A 288 -23.73 4.92 -17.00
N LEU A 289 -24.10 3.97 -17.85
CA LEU A 289 -23.35 3.70 -19.08
C LEU A 289 -23.21 4.98 -19.92
N ASN A 290 -22.02 5.23 -20.45
CA ASN A 290 -21.64 6.43 -21.21
C ASN A 290 -21.63 7.75 -20.41
N ASP A 291 -21.77 7.72 -19.08
CA ASP A 291 -21.53 8.91 -18.28
C ASP A 291 -20.08 9.38 -18.44
N SER A 292 -19.91 10.70 -18.44
CA SER A 292 -18.62 11.37 -18.46
C SER A 292 -18.56 12.41 -17.35
N LEU A 293 -17.76 12.15 -16.33
CA LEU A 293 -17.52 13.07 -15.22
C LEU A 293 -16.23 13.83 -15.48
N SER A 294 -16.25 15.15 -15.32
CA SER A 294 -15.06 15.99 -15.44
C SER A 294 -14.87 16.80 -14.17
N PHE A 295 -13.67 16.75 -13.59
CA PHE A 295 -13.41 17.35 -12.29
C PHE A 295 -11.99 17.88 -12.14
N LEU A 296 -11.82 18.85 -11.22
CA LEU A 296 -10.57 19.55 -10.93
C LEU A 296 -9.74 18.83 -9.86
N THR A 297 -8.48 19.26 -9.73
CA THR A 297 -7.42 18.61 -8.93
C THR A 297 -7.45 18.84 -7.42
N ASP A 298 -8.46 19.49 -6.89
CA ASP A 298 -8.54 19.84 -5.47
C ASP A 298 -9.57 19.01 -4.70
N THR A 299 -10.41 18.25 -5.40
CA THR A 299 -11.55 17.59 -4.80
C THR A 299 -11.52 16.08 -5.10
N LEU A 300 -11.64 15.28 -4.06
CA LEU A 300 -11.66 13.82 -4.14
C LEU A 300 -12.88 13.34 -4.93
N LEU A 301 -12.69 12.39 -5.84
CA LEU A 301 -13.80 11.59 -6.40
C LEU A 301 -13.88 10.27 -5.65
N ILE A 302 -15.08 9.93 -5.16
CA ILE A 302 -15.39 8.66 -4.54
C ILE A 302 -16.40 7.91 -5.42
N ILE A 303 -16.15 6.64 -5.71
CA ILE A 303 -17.08 5.74 -6.39
C ILE A 303 -17.34 4.52 -5.49
N ARG A 304 -18.60 4.33 -5.08
CA ARG A 304 -18.99 3.30 -4.11
C ARG A 304 -20.23 2.54 -4.55
N PRO A 305 -20.41 1.27 -4.15
CA PRO A 305 -21.68 0.59 -4.35
C PRO A 305 -22.80 1.27 -3.57
N SER A 306 -24.00 1.29 -4.14
CA SER A 306 -25.20 1.83 -3.47
C SER A 306 -25.60 1.00 -2.25
N THR A 307 -25.33 -0.31 -2.31
CA THR A 307 -25.44 -1.21 -1.15
C THR A 307 -24.10 -1.22 -0.42
N PRO A 308 -24.05 -0.78 0.84
CA PRO A 308 -22.81 -0.78 1.61
C PRO A 308 -22.32 -2.22 1.83
N LEU A 309 -21.00 -2.44 1.78
CA LEU A 309 -20.42 -3.54 2.56
C LEU A 309 -20.80 -3.29 4.02
N CYS A 310 -21.09 -4.35 4.78
CA CYS A 310 -21.65 -4.24 6.13
C CYS A 310 -20.99 -3.15 6.98
N ARG A 311 -21.77 -2.64 7.94
CA ARG A 311 -21.37 -1.60 8.89
C ARG A 311 -20.04 -1.90 9.58
#